data_AF-A0A178MMS2-F1
#
_entry.id   AF-A0A178MMS2-F1
#
_cell.length_a   1.000
_cell.length_b   1.000
_cell.length_c   1.000
_cell.angle_alpha   90.00
_cell.angle_beta   90.00
_cell.angle_gamma   90.00
#
_symmetry.space_group_name_H-M   'P 1'
#
loop_
_entity.id
_entity.type
_entity.pdbx_description
1 polymer ?
#
loop_
_entity_poly.entity_id
_entity_poly.type
_entity_poly.pdbx_seq_one_letter_code
_entity_poly.pdbx_strand_id
1 'polypeptide(L)'
;MRLTWTFVAGLFFAGFVLLATSPILAIGVGIGLWAKRAEMFNVLGGESLFGLRGVDGQMQGRMVNVNFHTALVPMPGEPRPRRLLLRLDVINVDVFSTSRAEGLIRLDAWPLEAPEDVKRPPLYTIVAAGRTASIEDDTTLVVERQTKRSVYSLGDGNWLYDTDSPVAHFTLEGDRKRLVALSGMEDDMPANTVAILTYATAQSVIKRVLVTAQDPTRARLLRSSVPLIRPLVRLENATQRTVDLPLTAGIVRIPVTDDTLDLANAQVPMGLNLVPLSPWNLRR
;
A
#
# COMPACT_ATOMS: atom_id res chain seq x y z
N MET A 1 13.51 -46.82 -34.68
CA MET A 1 13.58 -46.31 -33.29
C MET A 1 13.69 -44.78 -33.27
N ARG A 2 12.70 -44.03 -33.78
CA ARG A 2 12.73 -42.55 -33.85
C ARG A 2 11.47 -41.84 -33.33
N LEU A 3 10.47 -42.56 -32.82
CA LEU A 3 9.18 -41.98 -32.40
C LEU A 3 8.98 -41.85 -30.88
N THR A 4 9.84 -42.44 -30.06
CA THR A 4 9.69 -42.41 -28.59
C THR A 4 10.17 -41.09 -27.97
N TRP A 5 11.09 -40.38 -28.62
CA TRP A 5 11.65 -39.13 -28.09
C TRP A 5 10.70 -37.93 -28.19
N THR A 6 9.88 -37.85 -29.23
CA THR A 6 8.91 -36.75 -29.40
C THR A 6 7.76 -36.84 -28.40
N PHE A 7 7.35 -38.06 -28.02
CA PHE A 7 6.34 -38.26 -26.99
C PHE A 7 6.83 -37.85 -25.59
N VAL A 8 8.07 -38.19 -25.25
CA VAL A 8 8.68 -37.80 -23.97
C VAL A 8 8.89 -36.28 -23.91
N ALA A 9 9.35 -35.66 -25.00
CA ALA A 9 9.49 -34.20 -25.07
C ALA A 9 8.14 -33.47 -24.94
N GLY A 10 7.08 -34.01 -25.54
CA GLY A 10 5.71 -33.48 -25.39
C GLY A 10 5.19 -33.56 -23.95
N LEU A 11 5.52 -34.64 -23.23
CA LEU A 11 5.09 -34.82 -21.84
C LEU A 11 5.82 -33.86 -20.87
N PHE A 12 7.11 -33.62 -21.11
CA PHE A 12 7.87 -32.60 -20.36
C PHE A 12 7.37 -31.19 -20.66
N PHE A 13 7.04 -30.87 -21.90
CA PHE A 13 6.50 -29.55 -22.26
C PHE A 13 5.11 -29.33 -21.66
N ALA A 14 4.23 -30.34 -21.71
CA ALA A 14 2.92 -30.26 -21.06
C ALA A 14 3.03 -30.13 -19.53
N GLY A 15 3.95 -30.86 -18.90
CA GLY A 15 4.24 -30.74 -17.47
C GLY A 15 4.79 -29.37 -17.09
N PHE A 16 5.68 -28.80 -17.91
CA PHE A 16 6.25 -27.46 -17.69
C PHE A 16 5.20 -26.35 -17.87
N VAL A 17 4.33 -26.46 -18.88
CA VAL A 17 3.21 -25.52 -19.09
C VAL A 17 2.20 -25.62 -17.95
N LEU A 18 1.89 -26.82 -17.45
CA LEU A 18 1.03 -27.00 -16.28
C LEU A 18 1.65 -26.43 -15.00
N LEU A 19 2.94 -26.64 -14.76
CA LEU A 19 3.65 -26.06 -13.60
C LEU A 19 3.71 -24.54 -13.68
N ALA A 20 4.00 -23.97 -14.85
CA ALA A 20 4.09 -22.53 -15.06
C ALA A 20 2.72 -21.82 -15.04
N THR A 21 1.62 -22.50 -15.39
CA THR A 21 0.26 -21.91 -15.40
C THR A 21 -0.59 -22.26 -14.18
N SER A 22 -0.21 -23.28 -13.41
CA SER A 22 -0.89 -23.66 -12.17
C SER A 22 -1.00 -22.54 -11.12
N PRO A 23 -0.03 -21.63 -10.89
CA PRO A 23 -0.24 -20.54 -9.95
C PRO A 23 -1.31 -19.56 -10.44
N ILE A 24 -1.42 -19.34 -11.75
CA ILE A 24 -2.40 -18.41 -12.35
C ILE A 24 -3.81 -18.99 -12.27
N LEU A 25 -3.96 -20.30 -12.53
CA LEU A 25 -5.25 -20.98 -12.41
C LEU A 25 -5.66 -21.23 -10.95
N ALA A 26 -4.72 -21.47 -10.03
CA ALA A 26 -5.04 -21.60 -8.60
C ALA A 26 -5.50 -20.26 -8.00
N ILE A 27 -4.92 -19.14 -8.44
CA ILE A 27 -5.37 -17.79 -8.05
C ILE A 27 -6.72 -17.47 -8.70
N GLY A 28 -6.91 -17.74 -10.00
CA GLY A 28 -8.17 -17.49 -10.71
C GLY A 28 -9.35 -18.35 -10.23
N VAL A 29 -9.11 -19.63 -9.92
CA VAL A 29 -10.11 -20.55 -9.37
C VAL A 29 -10.38 -20.26 -7.88
N GLY A 30 -9.36 -19.83 -7.13
CA GLY A 30 -9.52 -19.33 -5.77
C GLY A 30 -10.42 -18.09 -5.71
N ILE A 31 -10.25 -17.13 -6.63
CA ILE A 31 -11.07 -15.92 -6.73
C ILE A 31 -12.48 -16.25 -7.25
N GLY A 32 -12.60 -17.12 -8.26
CA GLY A 32 -13.89 -17.51 -8.86
C GLY A 32 -14.79 -18.35 -7.95
N LEU A 33 -14.21 -19.26 -7.15
CA LEU A 33 -14.95 -20.02 -6.13
C LEU A 33 -15.28 -19.16 -4.89
N TRP A 34 -14.50 -18.12 -4.60
CA TRP A 34 -14.84 -17.16 -3.54
C TRP A 34 -16.00 -16.25 -3.98
N ALA A 35 -16.01 -15.78 -5.23
CA ALA A 35 -17.11 -14.99 -5.79
C ALA A 35 -18.45 -15.74 -5.76
N LYS A 36 -18.48 -17.03 -6.13
CA LYS A 36 -19.73 -17.83 -6.12
C LYS A 36 -20.17 -18.35 -4.76
N ARG A 37 -19.29 -18.39 -3.74
CA ARG A 37 -19.67 -18.76 -2.37
C ARG A 37 -20.05 -17.55 -1.51
N ALA A 38 -19.59 -16.35 -1.87
CA ALA A 38 -19.95 -15.09 -1.22
C ALA A 38 -21.41 -14.67 -1.48
N GLU A 39 -22.02 -15.09 -2.59
CA GLU A 39 -23.43 -14.75 -2.90
C GLU A 39 -24.47 -15.42 -1.98
N MET A 40 -24.08 -16.40 -1.14
CA MET A 40 -25.01 -17.06 -0.21
C MET A 40 -24.86 -16.66 1.27
N PHE A 41 -23.87 -15.84 1.64
CA PHE A 41 -23.71 -15.29 3.00
C PHE A 41 -24.08 -13.81 3.01
N ASN A 42 -25.38 -13.54 2.97
CA ASN A 42 -25.94 -12.21 2.78
C ASN A 42 -25.50 -11.18 3.84
N VAL A 43 -24.77 -10.19 3.33
CA VAL A 43 -24.84 -8.75 3.63
C VAL A 43 -24.05 -8.20 4.83
N LEU A 44 -24.01 -8.79 6.03
CA LEU A 44 -23.20 -8.23 7.15
C LEU A 44 -22.80 -9.30 8.19
N GLY A 45 -22.21 -10.40 7.75
CA GLY A 45 -21.67 -11.41 8.68
C GLY A 45 -20.36 -10.94 9.33
N GLY A 46 -20.33 -10.82 10.66
CA GLY A 46 -19.16 -10.44 11.46
C GLY A 46 -18.45 -11.62 12.14
N GLU A 47 -18.55 -12.81 11.56
CA GLU A 47 -17.99 -14.00 12.17
C GLU A 47 -16.48 -14.08 11.88
N SER A 48 -15.67 -14.01 12.94
CA SER A 48 -14.26 -14.42 12.85
C SER A 48 -14.19 -15.93 12.73
N LEU A 49 -13.55 -16.41 11.66
CA LEU A 49 -13.46 -17.84 11.35
C LEU A 49 -12.04 -18.34 11.63
N PHE A 50 -11.94 -19.46 12.35
CA PHE A 50 -10.69 -20.19 12.55
C PHE A 50 -10.84 -21.62 12.05
N GLY A 51 -9.95 -22.05 11.16
CA GLY A 51 -9.94 -23.38 10.57
C GLY A 51 -8.58 -24.04 10.68
N LEU A 52 -8.58 -25.34 10.95
CA LEU A 52 -7.40 -26.19 10.98
C LEU A 52 -7.46 -27.18 9.82
N ARG A 53 -6.34 -27.38 9.12
CA ARG A 53 -6.21 -28.43 8.11
C ARG A 53 -4.84 -29.09 8.21
N GLY A 54 -4.82 -30.42 8.25
CA GLY A 54 -3.58 -31.18 8.05
C GLY A 54 -3.20 -31.19 6.57
N VAL A 55 -1.99 -30.74 6.24
CA VAL A 55 -1.38 -30.82 4.91
C VAL A 55 0.04 -31.36 5.10
N ASP A 56 0.36 -32.49 4.46
CA ASP A 56 1.70 -33.13 4.50
C ASP A 56 2.25 -33.39 5.92
N GLY A 57 1.36 -33.77 6.86
CA GLY A 57 1.73 -34.01 8.25
C GLY A 57 1.97 -32.75 9.10
N GLN A 58 1.77 -31.56 8.52
CA GLN A 58 1.80 -30.28 9.22
C GLN A 58 0.38 -29.72 9.39
N MET A 59 0.13 -29.05 10.52
CA MET A 59 -1.15 -28.38 10.78
C MET A 59 -1.10 -26.95 10.24
N GLN A 60 -1.88 -26.67 9.20
CA GLN A 60 -2.09 -25.33 8.69
C GLN A 60 -3.33 -24.70 9.33
N GLY A 61 -3.15 -23.54 9.94
CA GLY A 61 -4.22 -22.75 10.53
C GLY A 61 -4.62 -21.63 9.58
N ARG A 62 -5.91 -21.39 9.41
CA ARG A 62 -6.43 -20.20 8.72
C ARG A 62 -7.29 -19.41 9.67
N MET A 63 -7.02 -18.12 9.77
CA MET A 63 -7.83 -17.19 10.55
C MET A 63 -8.35 -16.08 9.64
N VAL A 64 -9.63 -15.77 9.75
CA VAL A 64 -10.27 -14.63 9.09
C VAL A 64 -10.88 -13.79 10.19
N ASN A 65 -10.36 -12.59 10.41
CA ASN A 65 -10.94 -11.63 11.33
C ASN A 65 -11.72 -10.60 10.53
N VAL A 66 -13.01 -10.47 10.83
CA VAL A 66 -13.89 -9.49 10.20
C VAL A 66 -14.20 -8.41 11.22
N ASN A 67 -13.96 -7.16 10.88
CA ASN A 67 -14.30 -6.02 11.71
C ASN A 67 -15.16 -5.02 10.93
N PHE A 68 -16.21 -4.52 11.56
CA PHE A 68 -17.04 -3.46 11.01
C PHE A 68 -16.73 -2.14 11.70
N HIS A 69 -16.52 -1.09 10.91
CA HIS A 69 -16.26 0.25 11.41
C HIS A 69 -17.17 1.24 10.70
N THR A 70 -17.73 2.19 11.43
CA THR A 70 -18.47 3.31 10.84
C THR A 70 -17.63 4.55 10.93
N ALA A 71 -17.34 5.19 9.80
CA ALA A 71 -16.51 6.38 9.73
C ALA A 71 -17.24 7.52 9.02
N LEU A 72 -16.90 8.75 9.39
CA LEU A 72 -17.34 9.95 8.68
C LEU A 72 -16.17 10.45 7.82
N VAL A 73 -16.15 10.04 6.56
CA VAL A 73 -14.99 10.21 5.68
C VAL A 73 -15.18 11.40 4.76
N PRO A 74 -14.23 12.35 4.72
CA PRO A 74 -14.29 13.43 3.75
C PRO A 74 -13.97 12.86 2.36
N MET A 75 -14.92 13.00 1.42
CA MET A 75 -14.80 12.45 0.06
C MET A 75 -14.16 13.48 -0.87
N PRO A 76 -13.29 13.06 -1.82
CA PRO A 76 -12.75 13.96 -2.83
C PRO A 76 -13.87 14.62 -3.65
N GLY A 77 -13.87 15.96 -3.72
CA GLY A 77 -14.84 16.74 -4.50
C GLY A 77 -16.21 16.94 -3.83
N GLU A 78 -16.47 16.36 -2.66
CA GLU A 78 -17.71 16.59 -1.92
C GLU A 78 -17.51 17.66 -0.83
N PRO A 79 -18.47 18.59 -0.65
CA PRO A 79 -18.37 19.65 0.35
C PRO A 79 -18.60 19.16 1.78
N ARG A 80 -19.16 17.97 1.96
CA ARG A 80 -19.47 17.39 3.27
C ARG A 80 -18.90 15.98 3.35
N PRO A 81 -18.39 15.57 4.54
CA PRO A 81 -18.04 14.18 4.78
C PRO A 81 -19.23 13.24 4.60
N ARG A 82 -18.98 12.06 4.03
CA ARG A 82 -19.97 10.99 3.86
C ARG A 82 -19.80 9.96 4.97
N ARG A 83 -20.92 9.46 5.48
CA ARG A 83 -20.88 8.34 6.44
C ARG A 83 -20.71 7.04 5.67
N LEU A 84 -19.66 6.30 6.01
CA LEU A 84 -19.35 5.01 5.42
C LEU A 84 -19.48 3.90 6.46
N LEU A 85 -19.98 2.75 6.01
CA LEU A 85 -19.81 1.48 6.69
C LEU A 85 -18.63 0.76 6.03
N LEU A 86 -17.62 0.46 6.83
CA LEU A 86 -16.40 -0.19 6.40
C LEU A 86 -16.37 -1.61 6.96
N ARG A 87 -16.10 -2.59 6.11
CA ARG A 87 -15.84 -3.97 6.53
C ARG A 87 -14.39 -4.30 6.23
N LEU A 88 -13.61 -4.55 7.27
CA LEU A 88 -12.21 -4.93 7.18
C LEU A 88 -12.06 -6.42 7.48
N ASP A 89 -11.66 -7.17 6.46
CA ASP A 89 -11.34 -8.59 6.55
C ASP A 89 -9.81 -8.74 6.58
N VAL A 90 -9.27 -9.33 7.65
CA VAL A 90 -7.85 -9.70 7.80
C VAL A 90 -7.74 -11.21 7.73
N ILE A 91 -7.22 -11.73 6.61
CA ILE A 91 -7.12 -13.16 6.32
C ILE A 91 -5.66 -13.59 6.49
N ASN A 92 -5.39 -14.31 7.58
CA ASN A 92 -4.10 -14.92 7.82
C ASN A 92 -4.13 -16.39 7.38
N VAL A 93 -3.31 -16.69 6.38
CA VAL A 93 -3.02 -18.05 5.95
C VAL A 93 -1.79 -18.53 6.69
N ASP A 94 -1.90 -19.70 7.30
CA ASP A 94 -0.83 -20.40 8.02
C ASP A 94 -0.43 -19.79 9.37
N VAL A 95 -1.40 -19.70 10.29
CA VAL A 95 -1.26 -19.12 11.64
C VAL A 95 -0.20 -19.82 12.50
N PHE A 96 0.16 -21.08 12.19
CA PHE A 96 1.14 -21.86 12.97
C PHE A 96 2.55 -21.85 12.38
N SER A 97 2.69 -21.40 11.14
CA SER A 97 4.00 -21.33 10.52
C SER A 97 4.76 -20.12 11.05
N THR A 98 6.02 -20.34 11.38
CA THR A 98 6.97 -19.25 11.66
C THR A 98 7.38 -18.50 10.38
N SER A 99 6.89 -18.93 9.22
CA SER A 99 7.10 -18.22 7.97
C SER A 99 6.40 -16.85 8.04
N ARG A 100 7.10 -15.80 7.61
CA ARG A 100 6.57 -14.43 7.57
C ARG A 100 5.58 -14.23 6.40
N ALA A 101 4.85 -15.26 5.97
CA ALA A 101 3.98 -15.17 4.80
C ALA A 101 2.96 -14.02 4.98
N GLU A 102 2.79 -13.21 3.94
CA GLU A 102 1.80 -12.14 3.95
C GLU A 102 0.40 -12.75 3.85
N GLY A 103 -0.53 -12.24 4.64
CA GLY A 103 -1.96 -12.55 4.52
C GLY A 103 -2.63 -11.71 3.43
N LEU A 104 -3.95 -11.77 3.40
CA LEU A 104 -4.79 -10.94 2.53
C LEU A 104 -5.65 -10.01 3.37
N ILE A 105 -5.56 -8.72 3.08
CA ILE A 105 -6.43 -7.69 3.63
C ILE A 105 -7.47 -7.31 2.57
N ARG A 106 -8.73 -7.26 2.97
CA ARG A 106 -9.81 -6.74 2.14
C ARG A 106 -10.60 -5.69 2.93
N LEU A 107 -10.80 -4.52 2.36
CA LEU A 107 -11.68 -3.50 2.89
C LEU A 107 -12.80 -3.23 1.88
N ASP A 108 -14.05 -3.42 2.29
CA ASP A 108 -15.22 -3.03 1.52
C ASP A 108 -15.87 -1.80 2.16
N ALA A 109 -16.24 -0.81 1.35
CA ALA A 109 -16.85 0.45 1.82
C ALA A 109 -18.24 0.65 1.22
N TRP A 110 -19.26 0.80 2.06
CA TRP A 110 -20.63 1.13 1.65
C TRP A 110 -21.01 2.54 2.13
N PRO A 111 -21.88 3.25 1.39
CA PRO A 111 -22.53 4.41 1.98
C PRO A 111 -23.45 3.94 3.12
N LEU A 112 -23.62 4.80 4.12
CA LEU A 112 -24.53 4.56 5.23
C LEU A 112 -25.48 5.77 5.37
N GLU A 113 -26.12 6.13 4.26
CA GLU A 113 -27.11 7.22 4.20
C GLU A 113 -28.54 6.69 4.31
N ALA A 114 -28.81 5.50 3.74
CA ALA A 114 -30.09 4.81 3.79
C ALA A 114 -29.94 3.31 4.11
N PRO A 115 -30.96 2.65 4.70
CA PRO A 115 -30.92 1.22 5.00
C PRO A 115 -30.70 0.32 3.77
N GLU A 116 -31.15 0.75 2.58
CA GLU A 116 -30.91 0.02 1.33
C GLU A 116 -29.46 0.05 0.84
N ASP A 117 -28.63 0.98 1.31
CA ASP A 117 -27.26 1.15 0.80
C ASP A 117 -26.40 -0.09 1.03
N VAL A 118 -26.59 -0.77 2.15
CA VAL A 118 -25.87 -1.99 2.51
C VAL A 118 -26.23 -3.17 1.58
N LYS A 119 -27.39 -3.10 0.91
CA LYS A 119 -27.82 -4.12 -0.07
C LYS A 119 -27.21 -3.88 -1.46
N ARG A 120 -26.63 -2.70 -1.70
CA ARG A 120 -25.95 -2.36 -2.95
C ARG A 120 -24.50 -2.87 -2.91
N PRO A 121 -23.85 -3.03 -4.07
CA PRO A 121 -22.41 -3.24 -4.12
C PRO A 121 -21.66 -2.12 -3.38
N PRO A 122 -20.50 -2.42 -2.76
CA PRO A 122 -19.68 -1.39 -2.12
C PRO A 122 -19.25 -0.33 -3.14
N LEU A 123 -19.04 0.91 -2.65
CA LEU A 123 -18.51 2.03 -3.45
C LEU A 123 -17.15 1.67 -4.05
N TYR A 124 -16.31 1.05 -3.25
CA TYR A 124 -15.01 0.52 -3.66
C TYR A 124 -14.61 -0.63 -2.74
N THR A 125 -13.68 -1.44 -3.23
CA THR A 125 -13.03 -2.52 -2.47
C THR A 125 -11.52 -2.37 -2.59
N ILE A 126 -10.83 -2.34 -1.45
CA ILE A 126 -9.37 -2.40 -1.39
C ILE A 126 -8.98 -3.86 -1.13
N VAL A 127 -8.05 -4.38 -1.92
CA VAL A 127 -7.44 -5.70 -1.71
C VAL A 127 -5.93 -5.53 -1.69
N ALA A 128 -5.29 -5.91 -0.59
CA ALA A 128 -3.87 -5.74 -0.39
C ALA A 128 -3.25 -6.94 0.32
N ALA A 129 -2.01 -7.27 -0.03
CA ALA A 129 -1.21 -8.22 0.76
C ALA A 129 -0.73 -7.53 2.04
N GLY A 130 -0.90 -8.20 3.18
CA GLY A 130 -0.55 -7.63 4.48
C GLY A 130 -0.84 -8.59 5.62
N ARG A 131 -0.25 -8.34 6.77
CA ARG A 131 -0.41 -9.17 7.97
C ARG A 131 -1.47 -8.61 8.91
N THR A 132 -1.46 -7.28 9.04
CA THR A 132 -2.34 -6.52 9.92
C THR A 132 -2.79 -5.28 9.17
N ALA A 133 -3.97 -4.79 9.53
CA ALA A 133 -4.48 -3.55 8.99
C ALA A 133 -5.25 -2.78 10.06
N SER A 134 -5.16 -1.47 10.01
CA SER A 134 -5.83 -0.54 10.92
C SER A 134 -6.35 0.66 10.17
N ILE A 135 -7.46 1.20 10.64
CA ILE A 135 -7.99 2.49 10.18
C ILE A 135 -7.40 3.56 11.08
N GLU A 136 -6.76 4.57 10.48
CA GLU A 136 -6.16 5.70 11.18
C GLU A 136 -6.91 7.00 10.86
N ASP A 137 -7.22 7.76 11.91
CA ASP A 137 -7.91 9.06 11.86
C ASP A 137 -9.21 9.05 11.02
N ASP A 138 -9.91 7.92 10.93
CA ASP A 138 -11.11 7.71 10.11
C ASP A 138 -10.96 8.13 8.63
N THR A 139 -9.73 8.26 8.13
CA THR A 139 -9.45 8.79 6.78
C THR A 139 -8.54 7.91 5.96
N THR A 140 -7.73 7.06 6.60
CA THR A 140 -6.79 6.18 5.90
C THR A 140 -6.85 4.76 6.41
N LEU A 141 -6.65 3.80 5.51
CA LEU A 141 -6.37 2.42 5.84
C LEU A 141 -4.85 2.21 5.78
N VAL A 142 -4.26 1.75 6.88
CA VAL A 142 -2.86 1.38 6.96
C VAL A 142 -2.75 -0.14 6.99
N VAL A 143 -2.03 -0.70 6.01
CA VAL A 143 -1.76 -2.12 5.89
C VAL A 143 -0.30 -2.36 6.22
N GLU A 144 -0.03 -3.12 7.28
CA GLU A 144 1.33 -3.49 7.64
C GLU A 144 1.78 -4.74 6.88
N ARG A 145 2.94 -4.61 6.24
CA ARG A 145 3.67 -5.69 5.55
C ARG A 145 4.93 -6.02 6.34
N GLN A 146 5.77 -6.92 5.84
CA GLN A 146 6.94 -7.38 6.59
C GLN A 146 7.91 -6.24 6.99
N THR A 147 8.24 -5.38 6.04
CA THR A 147 9.23 -4.29 6.21
C THR A 147 8.69 -2.92 5.79
N LYS A 148 7.46 -2.88 5.28
CA LYS A 148 6.81 -1.68 4.74
C LYS A 148 5.39 -1.57 5.28
N ARG A 149 4.82 -0.38 5.17
CA ARG A 149 3.40 -0.12 5.36
C ARG A 149 2.85 0.49 4.08
N SER A 150 1.70 0.01 3.63
CA SER A 150 0.97 0.57 2.50
C SER A 150 -0.23 1.33 3.04
N VAL A 151 -0.41 2.56 2.58
CA VAL A 151 -1.47 3.46 3.04
C VAL A 151 -2.43 3.75 1.89
N TYR A 152 -3.71 3.62 2.17
CA TYR A 152 -4.80 3.84 1.21
C TYR A 152 -5.76 4.90 1.76
N SER A 153 -6.36 5.68 0.87
CA SER A 153 -7.41 6.61 1.27
C SER A 153 -8.73 5.88 1.47
N LEU A 154 -9.45 6.24 2.53
CA LEU A 154 -10.84 5.83 2.72
C LEU A 154 -11.82 6.70 1.92
N GLY A 155 -11.36 7.80 1.32
CA GLY A 155 -12.22 8.67 0.51
C GLY A 155 -12.61 8.02 -0.82
N ASP A 156 -11.69 7.29 -1.44
CA ASP A 156 -11.88 6.73 -2.78
C ASP A 156 -11.27 5.32 -2.95
N GLY A 157 -10.63 4.78 -1.91
CA GLY A 157 -9.95 3.48 -1.96
C GLY A 157 -8.58 3.50 -2.64
N ASN A 158 -8.11 4.67 -3.09
CA ASN A 158 -6.86 4.75 -3.83
C ASN A 158 -5.64 4.54 -2.93
N TRP A 159 -4.63 3.87 -3.48
CA TRP A 159 -3.32 3.77 -2.84
C TRP A 159 -2.63 5.14 -2.81
N LEU A 160 -2.19 5.55 -1.63
CA LEU A 160 -1.52 6.83 -1.40
C LEU A 160 -0.01 6.68 -1.47
N TYR A 161 0.57 5.79 -0.66
CA TYR A 161 2.01 5.56 -0.62
C TYR A 161 2.37 4.28 0.13
N ASP A 162 3.56 3.79 -0.17
CA ASP A 162 4.28 2.84 0.67
C ASP A 162 5.32 3.60 1.49
N THR A 163 5.60 3.12 2.70
CA THR A 163 6.66 3.68 3.56
C THR A 163 7.32 2.56 4.36
N ASP A 164 8.65 2.59 4.45
CA ASP A 164 9.46 1.82 5.40
C ASP A 164 9.98 2.68 6.55
N SER A 165 9.61 3.97 6.55
CA SER A 165 10.04 4.96 7.53
C SER A 165 8.85 5.62 8.25
N PRO A 166 9.08 6.26 9.41
CA PRO A 166 8.06 7.06 10.08
C PRO A 166 7.54 8.20 9.20
N VAL A 167 6.23 8.43 9.23
CA VAL A 167 5.57 9.51 8.48
C VAL A 167 5.56 10.79 9.31
N ALA A 168 5.87 11.93 8.69
CA ALA A 168 5.73 13.23 9.34
C ALA A 168 4.37 13.83 9.01
N HIS A 169 3.60 14.19 10.03
CA HIS A 169 2.31 14.85 9.90
C HIS A 169 2.41 16.30 10.36
N PHE A 170 1.77 17.21 9.64
CA PHE A 170 1.73 18.62 10.00
C PHE A 170 0.50 19.31 9.41
N THR A 171 0.16 20.48 9.94
CA THR A 171 -1.01 21.25 9.51
C THR A 171 -0.56 22.59 8.94
N LEU A 172 -1.09 22.90 7.75
CA LEU A 172 -0.97 24.21 7.13
C LEU A 172 -2.10 25.14 7.59
N GLU A 173 -2.01 26.42 7.24
CA GLU A 173 -3.09 27.38 7.52
C GLU A 173 -4.43 26.90 6.94
N GLY A 174 -5.50 27.08 7.71
CA GLY A 174 -6.84 26.60 7.38
C GLY A 174 -7.11 25.13 7.71
N ASP A 175 -6.42 24.57 8.72
CA ASP A 175 -6.53 23.18 9.17
C ASP A 175 -6.29 22.13 8.06
N ARG A 176 -5.43 22.49 7.10
CA ARG A 176 -5.06 21.62 5.99
C ARG A 176 -3.97 20.65 6.43
N LYS A 177 -4.38 19.46 6.87
CA LYS A 177 -3.46 18.38 7.25
C LYS A 177 -2.65 17.87 6.06
N ARG A 178 -1.35 17.71 6.27
CA ARG A 178 -0.37 17.23 5.28
C ARG A 178 0.49 16.17 5.91
N LEU A 179 0.97 15.27 5.05
CA LEU A 179 1.89 14.24 5.45
C LEU A 179 3.06 14.13 4.47
N VAL A 180 4.18 13.69 5.01
CA VAL A 180 5.39 13.37 4.26
C VAL A 180 5.81 11.95 4.63
N ALA A 181 5.86 11.08 3.63
CA ALA A 181 6.32 9.71 3.76
C ALA A 181 7.57 9.50 2.88
N LEU A 182 8.47 8.63 3.34
CA LEU A 182 9.68 8.26 2.62
C LEU A 182 9.72 6.74 2.47
N SER A 183 9.95 6.28 1.26
CA SER A 183 10.05 4.85 0.93
C SER A 183 11.37 4.53 0.27
N GLY A 184 11.98 3.40 0.62
CA GLY A 184 13.08 2.84 -0.17
C GLY A 184 12.64 2.50 -1.60
N MET A 185 13.63 2.43 -2.50
CA MET A 185 13.44 2.10 -3.92
C MET A 185 12.54 0.86 -4.15
N GLU A 186 11.66 0.96 -5.14
CA GLU A 186 10.87 -0.15 -5.69
C GLU A 186 11.62 -0.84 -6.84
N ASP A 187 11.30 -2.10 -7.13
CA ASP A 187 12.08 -2.94 -8.07
C ASP A 187 12.10 -2.39 -9.52
N ASP A 188 11.16 -1.53 -9.89
CA ASP A 188 11.02 -0.92 -11.22
C ASP A 188 11.65 0.47 -11.35
N MET A 189 12.29 0.98 -10.28
CA MET A 189 12.91 2.29 -10.28
C MET A 189 14.34 2.27 -10.84
N PRO A 190 14.82 3.40 -11.40
CA PRO A 190 16.21 3.52 -11.85
C PRO A 190 17.21 3.19 -10.74
N ALA A 191 18.32 2.54 -11.10
CA ALA A 191 19.32 2.05 -10.14
C ALA A 191 19.93 3.14 -9.24
N ASN A 192 19.93 4.38 -9.70
CA ASN A 192 20.43 5.55 -8.99
C ASN A 192 19.41 6.17 -8.00
N THR A 193 18.23 5.57 -7.85
CA THR A 193 17.19 6.01 -6.92
C THR A 193 17.51 5.61 -5.48
N VAL A 194 17.58 6.57 -4.57
CA VAL A 194 17.76 6.33 -3.14
C VAL A 194 16.42 6.05 -2.49
N ALA A 195 15.47 6.96 -2.66
CA ALA A 195 14.18 6.93 -1.99
C ALA A 195 13.09 7.66 -2.79
N ILE A 196 11.84 7.37 -2.45
CA ILE A 196 10.65 8.07 -2.96
C ILE A 196 10.08 8.88 -1.80
N LEU A 197 10.07 10.19 -1.96
CA LEU A 197 9.39 11.11 -1.07
C LEU A 197 7.97 11.32 -1.59
N THR A 198 6.97 11.01 -0.76
CA THR A 198 5.57 11.28 -1.06
C THR A 198 5.05 12.39 -0.17
N TYR A 199 4.53 13.45 -0.79
CA TYR A 199 3.81 14.53 -0.14
C TYR A 199 2.32 14.40 -0.47
N ALA A 200 1.50 14.26 0.56
CA ALA A 200 0.09 13.93 0.38
C ALA A 200 -0.80 14.55 1.45
N THR A 201 -2.10 14.43 1.21
CA THR A 201 -3.17 14.55 2.21
C THR A 201 -3.64 13.14 2.60
N ALA A 202 -4.61 13.05 3.51
CA ALA A 202 -5.28 11.79 3.81
C ALA A 202 -6.16 11.27 2.64
N GLN A 203 -6.46 12.13 1.65
CA GLN A 203 -7.34 11.82 0.53
C GLN A 203 -6.58 11.54 -0.76
N SER A 204 -5.48 12.24 -0.98
CA SER A 204 -4.81 12.26 -2.27
C SER A 204 -3.34 12.60 -2.17
N VAL A 205 -2.58 12.09 -3.14
CA VAL A 205 -1.17 12.43 -3.31
C VAL A 205 -1.07 13.76 -4.03
N ILE A 206 -0.36 14.72 -3.42
CA ILE A 206 -0.11 16.04 -4.01
C ILE A 206 1.11 15.96 -4.93
N LYS A 207 2.20 15.36 -4.45
CA LYS A 207 3.47 15.31 -5.20
C LYS A 207 4.33 14.13 -4.78
N ARG A 208 4.99 13.49 -5.75
CA ARG A 208 6.03 12.48 -5.50
C ARG A 208 7.35 12.96 -6.08
N VAL A 209 8.43 12.65 -5.36
CA VAL A 209 9.78 13.09 -5.72
C VAL A 209 10.73 11.93 -5.49
N LEU A 210 11.53 11.62 -6.50
CA LEU A 210 12.64 10.70 -6.37
C LEU A 210 13.85 11.45 -5.81
N VAL A 211 14.41 10.92 -4.73
CA VAL A 211 15.74 11.28 -4.27
C VAL A 211 16.70 10.37 -5.02
N THR A 212 17.55 10.92 -5.87
CA THR A 212 18.53 10.16 -6.66
C THR A 212 19.95 10.55 -6.28
N ALA A 213 20.91 9.64 -6.45
CA ALA A 213 22.33 9.95 -6.41
C ALA A 213 22.91 9.95 -7.83
N GLN A 214 24.05 10.62 -8.02
CA GLN A 214 24.74 10.59 -9.32
C GLN A 214 25.35 9.21 -9.62
N ASP A 215 25.82 8.49 -8.60
CA ASP A 215 26.41 7.16 -8.72
C ASP A 215 25.46 6.08 -8.16
N PRO A 216 25.13 5.01 -8.92
CA PRO A 216 24.28 3.91 -8.43
C PRO A 216 24.86 3.18 -7.22
N THR A 217 26.19 3.12 -7.05
CA THR A 217 26.81 2.47 -5.89
C THR A 217 26.52 3.28 -4.62
N ARG A 218 26.72 4.59 -4.69
CA ARG A 218 26.33 5.52 -3.62
C ARG A 218 24.82 5.48 -3.36
N ALA A 219 23.99 5.39 -4.40
CA ALA A 219 22.54 5.27 -4.23
C ALA A 219 22.16 4.03 -3.42
N ARG A 220 22.77 2.89 -3.72
CA ARG A 220 22.56 1.62 -3.00
C ARG A 220 22.97 1.72 -1.52
N LEU A 221 24.08 2.39 -1.22
CA LEU A 221 24.53 2.62 0.16
C LEU A 221 23.59 3.52 0.94
N LEU A 222 23.07 4.58 0.33
CA LEU A 222 22.12 5.48 1.00
C LEU A 222 20.73 4.86 1.17
N ARG A 223 20.34 3.98 0.26
CA ARG A 223 19.06 3.28 0.32
C ARG A 223 18.90 2.43 1.58
N SER A 224 19.99 1.81 2.06
CA SER A 224 19.93 0.98 3.27
C SER A 224 19.64 1.77 4.55
N SER A 225 19.85 3.09 4.54
CA SER A 225 19.51 3.96 5.68
C SER A 225 18.12 4.60 5.59
N VAL A 226 17.40 4.44 4.48
CA VAL A 226 16.05 5.01 4.28
C VAL A 226 15.06 4.63 5.38
N PRO A 227 14.94 3.37 5.83
CA PRO A 227 14.02 3.01 6.91
C PRO A 227 14.33 3.70 8.25
N LEU A 228 15.56 4.20 8.44
CA LEU A 228 16.00 4.88 9.66
C LEU A 228 15.74 6.39 9.63
N ILE A 229 15.41 6.94 8.46
CA ILE A 229 15.24 8.37 8.25
C ILE A 229 13.87 8.77 8.78
N ARG A 230 13.83 9.85 9.57
CA ARG A 230 12.59 10.46 10.02
C ARG A 230 12.45 11.80 9.30
N PRO A 231 11.50 11.95 8.37
CA PRO A 231 11.19 13.25 7.82
C PRO A 231 10.83 14.21 8.96
N LEU A 232 11.34 15.43 8.89
CA LEU A 232 11.05 16.49 9.86
C LEU A 232 10.43 17.66 9.13
N VAL A 233 9.47 18.31 9.76
CA VAL A 233 8.88 19.54 9.24
C VAL A 233 9.29 20.67 10.17
N ARG A 234 10.04 21.63 9.62
CA ARG A 234 10.54 22.78 10.35
C ARG A 234 9.76 24.02 9.92
N LEU A 235 9.41 24.85 10.90
CA LEU A 235 8.90 26.19 10.65
C LEU A 235 10.10 27.14 10.64
N GLU A 236 10.42 27.73 9.49
CA GLU A 236 11.52 28.72 9.39
C GLU A 236 11.04 30.10 9.81
N ASN A 237 9.82 30.48 9.42
CA ASN A 237 9.13 31.71 9.80
C ASN A 237 7.63 31.41 10.00
N ALA A 238 6.84 32.39 10.47
CA ALA A 238 5.40 32.20 10.74
C ALA A 238 4.62 31.51 9.60
N THR A 239 5.01 31.73 8.35
CA THR A 239 4.35 31.20 7.15
C THR A 239 5.18 30.17 6.38
N GLN A 240 6.51 30.16 6.52
CA GLN A 240 7.41 29.34 5.72
C GLN A 240 7.77 28.04 6.44
N ARG A 241 7.47 26.91 5.78
CA ARG A 241 7.78 25.57 6.28
C ARG A 241 8.76 24.87 5.34
N THR A 242 9.60 24.03 5.91
CA THR A 242 10.55 23.21 5.17
C THR A 242 10.44 21.75 5.61
N VAL A 243 10.55 20.85 4.65
CA VAL A 243 10.65 19.41 4.87
C VAL A 243 12.13 19.05 4.84
N ASP A 244 12.64 18.61 5.99
CA ASP A 244 14.01 18.17 6.18
C ASP A 244 14.06 16.63 6.16
N LEU A 245 14.86 16.08 5.24
CA LEU A 245 15.18 14.66 5.17
C LEU A 245 16.63 14.46 5.61
N PRO A 246 16.88 14.01 6.85
CA PRO A 246 18.23 13.82 7.37
C PRO A 246 18.86 12.55 6.80
N LEU A 247 19.34 12.60 5.55
CA LEU A 247 20.05 11.49 4.93
C LEU A 247 21.47 11.38 5.48
N THR A 248 22.07 10.20 5.40
CA THR A 248 23.47 9.98 5.78
C THR A 248 24.46 10.84 4.97
N ALA A 249 24.07 11.24 3.75
CA ALA A 249 24.86 12.12 2.88
C ALA A 249 24.73 13.62 3.21
N GLY A 250 23.89 13.99 4.18
CA GLY A 250 23.52 15.37 4.50
C GLY A 250 22.01 15.57 4.47
N ILE A 251 21.56 16.72 4.97
CA ILE A 251 20.13 17.04 5.03
C ILE A 251 19.67 17.53 3.66
N VAL A 252 18.65 16.89 3.10
CA VAL A 252 17.88 17.44 1.99
C VAL A 252 16.78 18.30 2.57
N ARG A 253 16.77 19.60 2.24
CA ARG A 253 15.76 20.54 2.70
C ARG A 253 14.91 21.01 1.53
N ILE A 254 13.59 20.82 1.63
CA ILE A 254 12.64 21.17 0.57
C ILE A 254 11.63 22.16 1.14
N PRO A 255 11.61 23.42 0.66
CA PRO A 255 10.58 24.38 1.06
C PRO A 255 9.18 23.93 0.64
N VAL A 256 8.20 24.29 1.46
CA VAL A 256 6.77 24.14 1.16
C VAL A 256 6.23 25.52 0.78
N THR A 257 5.84 25.67 -0.48
CA THR A 257 5.31 26.91 -1.05
C THR A 257 3.97 26.61 -1.70
N ASP A 258 2.96 27.45 -1.48
CA ASP A 258 1.62 27.32 -2.10
C ASP A 258 1.03 25.91 -2.02
N ASP A 259 1.13 25.29 -0.83
CA ASP A 259 0.56 23.96 -0.57
C ASP A 259 1.23 22.80 -1.34
N THR A 260 2.44 23.00 -1.84
CA THR A 260 3.23 21.97 -2.52
C THR A 260 4.72 22.05 -2.19
N LEU A 261 5.48 21.02 -2.57
CA LEU A 261 6.93 21.01 -2.41
C LEU A 261 7.60 21.83 -3.52
N ASP A 262 8.39 22.81 -3.12
CA ASP A 262 9.21 23.63 -4.02
C ASP A 262 10.56 22.96 -4.25
N LEU A 263 10.68 22.28 -5.39
CA LEU A 263 11.90 21.58 -5.76
C LEU A 263 12.95 22.51 -6.36
N ALA A 264 12.54 23.69 -6.85
CA ALA A 264 13.46 24.63 -7.47
C ALA A 264 14.35 25.31 -6.42
N ASN A 265 13.78 25.57 -5.23
CA ASN A 265 14.48 26.17 -4.10
C ASN A 265 14.95 25.13 -3.06
N ALA A 266 14.96 23.84 -3.42
CA ALA A 266 15.42 22.79 -2.52
C ALA A 266 16.94 22.82 -2.35
N GLN A 267 17.40 22.67 -1.11
CA GLN A 267 18.81 22.52 -0.78
C GLN A 267 19.13 21.03 -0.72
N VAL A 268 19.97 20.57 -1.65
CA VAL A 268 20.29 19.15 -1.82
C VAL A 268 21.79 18.96 -1.63
N PRO A 269 22.25 17.99 -0.82
CA PRO A 269 23.66 17.70 -0.65
C PRO A 269 24.35 17.34 -1.97
N MET A 270 25.65 17.62 -2.06
CA MET A 270 26.42 17.38 -3.28
C MET A 270 26.35 15.91 -3.72
N GLY A 271 26.02 15.71 -4.99
CA GLY A 271 25.89 14.40 -5.63
C GLY A 271 24.54 13.71 -5.41
N LEU A 272 23.57 14.40 -4.80
CA LEU A 272 22.16 14.03 -4.80
C LEU A 272 21.35 14.97 -5.69
N ASN A 273 20.24 14.48 -6.22
CA ASN A 273 19.28 15.26 -7.00
C ASN A 273 17.85 14.90 -6.60
N LEU A 274 16.93 15.84 -6.84
CA LEU A 274 15.49 15.63 -6.70
C LEU A 274 14.86 15.62 -8.08
N VAL A 275 14.13 14.55 -8.39
CA VAL A 275 13.45 14.40 -9.68
C VAL A 275 11.96 14.26 -9.41
N PRO A 276 11.09 15.14 -9.94
CA PRO A 276 9.65 14.98 -9.78
C PRO A 276 9.21 13.68 -10.44
N LEU A 277 8.52 12.84 -9.69
CA LEU A 277 7.89 11.66 -10.23
C LEU A 277 6.51 12.08 -10.75
N SER A 278 6.32 12.06 -12.07
CA SER A 278 4.99 12.26 -12.65
C SER A 278 4.06 11.17 -12.11
N PRO A 279 2.77 11.49 -11.86
CA PRO A 279 1.82 10.50 -11.37
C PRO A 279 1.81 9.31 -12.31
N TRP A 280 2.23 8.17 -11.78
CA TRP A 280 2.23 6.90 -12.48
C TRP A 280 0.76 6.53 -12.72
N ASN A 281 0.31 6.59 -13.98
CA ASN A 281 -0.96 6.01 -14.37
C ASN A 281 -0.83 4.49 -14.23
N LEU A 282 -1.34 3.93 -13.13
CA LEU A 282 -1.42 2.49 -12.93
C LEU A 282 -2.44 1.89 -13.90
N ARG A 283 -1.98 1.42 -15.06
CA ARG A 283 -2.50 0.20 -15.65
C ARG A 283 -1.66 -0.96 -15.11
N ARG A 284 -2.12 -1.60 -14.05
CA ARG A 284 -1.86 -3.01 -13.77
C ARG A 284 -3.17 -3.65 -13.36
#